data_AF-A0A3C1F7H5-F1
#
_entry.id   AF-A0A3C1F7H5-F1
#
_cell.length_a   1.000
_cell.length_b   1.000
_cell.length_c   1.000
_cell.angle_alpha   90.00
_cell.angle_beta   90.00
_cell.angle_gamma   90.00
#
_symmetry.space_group_name_H-M   'P 1'
#
loop_
_entity.id
_entity.type
_entity.pdbx_description
1 polymer ?
#
loop_
_entity_poly.entity_id
_entity_poly.type
_entity_poly.pdbx_seq_one_letter_code
_entity_poly.pdbx_strand_id
1 'polypeptide(L)'
;MTKPPETLRIALTCADGTLALMTFVTTEYRADGSIAWARLATRGTVDAEIARASVSFDPEQVPVISWRFAEESEIPTDRTYRNAWRDTGTGVEHDMVHARELHRNLLREARAPRLAALDLAYLQADETNAQARKELIAEEKQRLRDITLDPRIEAVQTIAELRVIELPA
;
A
#
# COMPACT_ATOMS: atom_id res chain seq x y z
N MET A 1 -27.12 13.70 -16.40
CA MET A 1 -26.01 12.89 -15.85
C MET A 1 -26.62 11.65 -15.21
N THR A 2 -26.12 10.47 -15.53
CA THR A 2 -26.58 9.21 -14.94
C THR A 2 -26.30 9.20 -13.44
N LYS A 3 -27.28 8.79 -12.62
CA LYS A 3 -27.09 8.67 -11.16
C LYS A 3 -26.01 7.60 -10.89
N PRO A 4 -24.99 7.87 -10.04
CA PRO A 4 -23.99 6.86 -9.70
C PRO A 4 -24.60 5.71 -8.89
N PRO A 5 -23.98 4.52 -8.93
CA PRO A 5 -24.45 3.39 -8.15
C PRO A 5 -24.37 3.69 -6.65
N GLU A 6 -25.30 3.11 -5.89
CA GLU A 6 -25.22 3.08 -4.43
C GLU A 6 -24.32 1.94 -4.01
N THR A 7 -23.44 2.21 -3.05
CA THR A 7 -22.41 1.25 -2.62
C THR A 7 -22.22 1.28 -1.12
N LEU A 8 -21.74 0.16 -0.58
CA LEU A 8 -21.25 0.03 0.79
C LEU A 8 -19.77 -0.33 0.77
N ARG A 9 -19.03 0.15 1.77
CA ARG A 9 -17.64 -0.25 1.99
C ARG A 9 -17.61 -1.44 2.93
N ILE A 10 -16.81 -2.45 2.57
CA ILE A 10 -16.62 -3.65 3.37
C ILE A 10 -15.14 -3.76 3.70
N ALA A 11 -14.86 -3.80 5.01
CA ALA A 11 -13.56 -4.12 5.55
C ALA A 11 -13.44 -5.65 5.66
N LEU A 12 -12.43 -6.21 5.01
CA LEU A 12 -12.12 -7.63 4.98
C LEU A 12 -10.85 -7.88 5.81
N THR A 13 -10.98 -8.62 6.90
CA THR A 13 -9.84 -9.06 7.70
C THR A 13 -9.28 -10.34 7.10
N CYS A 14 -8.00 -10.30 6.72
CA CYS A 14 -7.26 -11.42 6.17
C CYS A 14 -6.61 -12.26 7.28
N ALA A 15 -6.32 -13.53 7.00
CA ALA A 15 -5.74 -14.47 7.97
C ALA A 15 -4.33 -14.06 8.46
N ASP A 16 -3.60 -13.26 7.68
CA ASP A 16 -2.29 -12.69 8.04
C ASP A 16 -2.41 -11.40 8.89
N GLY A 17 -3.64 -10.97 9.20
CA GLY A 17 -3.92 -9.74 9.97
C GLY A 17 -4.00 -8.47 9.12
N THR A 18 -3.76 -8.54 7.81
CA THR A 18 -3.93 -7.40 6.90
C THR A 18 -5.41 -7.11 6.63
N LEU A 19 -5.67 -5.90 6.17
CA LEU A 19 -7.00 -5.42 5.80
C LEU A 19 -7.10 -5.17 4.30
N ALA A 20 -8.05 -5.85 3.65
CA ALA A 20 -8.51 -5.50 2.31
C ALA A 20 -9.82 -4.73 2.39
N LEU A 21 -10.07 -3.86 1.40
CA LEU A 21 -11.35 -3.15 1.28
C LEU A 21 -12.06 -3.54 -0.01
N MET A 22 -13.35 -3.85 0.10
CA MET A 22 -14.21 -4.17 -1.02
C MET A 22 -15.36 -3.15 -1.15
N THR A 23 -15.72 -2.83 -2.39
CA THR A 23 -16.94 -2.08 -2.69
C THR A 23 -18.07 -3.07 -2.96
N PHE A 24 -19.17 -2.97 -2.23
CA PHE A 24 -20.37 -3.74 -2.48
C PHE A 24 -21.44 -2.84 -3.10
N VAL A 25 -21.73 -3.05 -4.39
CA VAL A 25 -22.80 -2.32 -5.08
C VAL A 25 -24.16 -2.85 -4.62
N THR A 26 -25.03 -1.96 -4.15
CA THR A 26 -26.40 -2.28 -3.69
C THR A 26 -27.44 -1.93 -4.75
N THR A 27 -27.26 -0.81 -5.46
CA THR A 27 -28.21 -0.34 -6.47
C THR A 27 -27.46 0.23 -7.68
N GLU A 28 -27.88 -0.18 -8.87
CA GLU A 28 -27.48 0.46 -10.12
C GLU A 28 -28.67 1.19 -10.77
N TYR A 29 -28.36 2.26 -11.51
CA TYR A 29 -29.36 3.09 -12.18
C TYR A 29 -29.16 3.08 -13.69
N ARG A 30 -30.27 3.14 -14.42
CA ARG A 30 -30.28 3.42 -15.86
C ARG A 30 -30.00 4.90 -16.11
N ALA A 31 -29.79 5.24 -17.38
CA ALA A 31 -29.54 6.62 -17.83
C ALA A 31 -30.67 7.60 -17.45
N ASP A 32 -31.91 7.11 -17.35
CA ASP A 32 -33.09 7.88 -16.94
C ASP A 32 -33.23 8.02 -15.42
N GLY A 33 -32.32 7.44 -14.63
CA GLY A 33 -32.35 7.45 -13.17
C GLY A 33 -33.25 6.38 -12.54
N SER A 34 -33.92 5.54 -13.34
CA SER A 34 -34.67 4.40 -12.82
C SER A 34 -33.73 3.30 -12.32
N ILE A 35 -34.16 2.51 -11.33
CA ILE A 35 -33.36 1.39 -10.81
C ILE A 35 -33.20 0.33 -11.90
N ALA A 36 -31.96 0.05 -12.29
CA ALA A 36 -31.62 -1.03 -13.21
C ALA A 36 -31.75 -2.38 -12.51
N TRP A 37 -31.10 -2.52 -11.36
CA TRP A 37 -31.23 -3.64 -10.43
C TRP A 37 -30.87 -3.16 -9.01
N ALA A 38 -31.35 -3.89 -7.99
CA ALA A 38 -30.97 -3.69 -6.61
C ALA A 38 -30.79 -5.03 -5.89
N ARG A 39 -29.85 -5.11 -4.95
CA ARG A 39 -29.65 -6.26 -4.06
C ARG A 39 -29.41 -5.77 -2.63
N LEU A 40 -30.03 -6.46 -1.67
CA LEU A 40 -29.83 -6.15 -0.26
C LEU A 40 -28.47 -6.69 0.22
N ALA A 41 -27.76 -5.90 1.03
CA ALA A 41 -26.50 -6.31 1.65
C ALA A 41 -26.75 -7.16 2.90
N THR A 42 -27.23 -8.39 2.69
CA THR A 42 -27.34 -9.40 3.75
C THR A 42 -26.01 -10.12 3.96
N ARG A 43 -25.86 -10.82 5.09
CA ARG A 43 -24.66 -11.64 5.34
C ARG A 43 -24.40 -12.65 4.21
N GLY A 44 -25.41 -13.42 3.79
CA GLY A 44 -25.27 -14.41 2.73
C GLY A 44 -24.92 -13.81 1.35
N THR A 45 -25.49 -12.67 0.99
CA THR A 45 -25.16 -12.00 -0.28
C THR A 45 -23.76 -11.40 -0.29
N VAL A 46 -23.31 -10.88 0.86
CA VAL A 46 -21.95 -10.35 1.00
C VAL A 46 -20.93 -11.50 1.00
N ASP A 47 -21.18 -12.57 1.75
CA ASP A 47 -20.33 -13.76 1.78
C ASP A 47 -20.17 -14.36 0.38
N ALA A 48 -21.25 -14.46 -0.39
CA ALA A 48 -21.20 -14.92 -1.78
C ALA A 48 -20.39 -13.99 -2.69
N GLU A 49 -20.48 -12.67 -2.49
CA GLU A 49 -19.70 -11.70 -3.25
C GLU A 49 -18.21 -11.79 -2.91
N ILE A 50 -17.86 -11.91 -1.62
CA ILE A 50 -16.48 -12.10 -1.17
C ILE A 50 -15.90 -13.38 -1.78
N ALA A 51 -16.65 -14.50 -1.70
CA ALA A 51 -16.22 -15.77 -2.27
C ALA A 51 -16.04 -15.71 -3.80
N ARG A 52 -16.88 -14.95 -4.51
CA ARG A 52 -16.74 -14.71 -5.95
C ARG A 52 -15.50 -13.86 -6.26
N ALA A 53 -15.26 -12.81 -5.47
CA ALA A 53 -14.14 -11.89 -5.67
C ALA A 53 -12.79 -12.52 -5.32
N SER A 54 -12.73 -13.34 -4.26
CA SER A 54 -11.50 -13.98 -3.79
C SER A 54 -10.91 -14.97 -4.80
N VAL A 55 -11.73 -15.54 -5.68
CA VAL A 55 -11.29 -16.42 -6.78
C VAL A 55 -10.53 -15.64 -7.87
N SER A 56 -10.70 -14.31 -7.94
CA SER A 56 -10.17 -13.50 -9.04
C SER A 56 -8.84 -12.79 -8.75
N PHE A 57 -8.32 -12.84 -7.50
CA PHE A 57 -7.38 -11.79 -7.06
C PHE A 57 -5.93 -12.22 -6.68
N ASP A 58 -5.62 -13.49 -6.38
CA ASP A 58 -4.24 -13.85 -5.98
C ASP A 58 -3.99 -15.37 -6.01
N PRO A 59 -2.89 -15.90 -6.59
CA PRO A 59 -2.48 -17.30 -6.44
C PRO A 59 -1.97 -17.69 -5.03
N GLU A 60 -1.62 -16.73 -4.17
CA GLU A 60 -1.12 -16.97 -2.80
C GLU A 60 -2.23 -16.85 -1.72
N GLN A 61 -3.48 -16.67 -2.15
CA GLN A 61 -4.73 -16.51 -1.37
C GLN A 61 -4.55 -16.45 0.15
N VAL A 62 -4.33 -15.26 0.68
CA VAL A 62 -4.56 -15.03 2.11
C VAL A 62 -6.07 -15.10 2.36
N PRO A 63 -6.59 -16.07 3.12
CA PRO A 63 -8.03 -16.22 3.29
C PRO A 63 -8.62 -15.03 4.04
N VAL A 64 -9.78 -14.54 3.59
CA VAL A 64 -10.59 -13.61 4.39
C VAL A 64 -11.26 -14.41 5.51
N ILE A 65 -10.99 -14.02 6.75
CA ILE A 65 -11.50 -14.72 7.94
C ILE A 65 -12.72 -14.02 8.57
N SER A 66 -12.87 -12.72 8.33
CA SER A 66 -14.02 -11.94 8.80
C SER A 66 -14.22 -10.69 7.96
N TRP A 67 -15.41 -10.10 8.07
CA TRP A 67 -15.70 -8.80 7.45
C TRP A 67 -16.72 -8.00 8.25
N ARG A 68 -16.72 -6.70 8.02
CA ARG A 68 -17.74 -5.76 8.51
C ARG A 68 -17.99 -4.65 7.50
N PHE A 69 -19.13 -3.97 7.62
CA PHE A 69 -19.30 -2.69 6.95
C PHE A 69 -18.39 -1.66 7.63
N ALA A 70 -17.80 -0.79 6.82
CA ALA A 70 -16.98 0.32 7.28
C ALA A 70 -17.59 1.62 6.75
N GLU A 71 -17.53 2.67 7.56
CA GLU A 71 -17.84 4.01 7.08
C GLU A 71 -16.66 4.58 6.29
N GLU A 72 -16.94 5.44 5.31
CA GLU A 72 -15.87 6.07 4.51
C GLU A 72 -14.91 6.90 5.39
N SER A 73 -15.42 7.47 6.50
CA SER A 73 -14.60 8.21 7.47
C SER A 73 -13.59 7.36 8.23
N GLU A 74 -13.77 6.03 8.29
CA GLU A 74 -12.82 5.12 8.93
C GLU A 74 -11.63 4.79 8.02
N ILE A 75 -11.77 4.99 6.71
CA ILE A 75 -10.79 4.57 5.71
C ILE A 75 -9.78 5.71 5.52
N PRO A 76 -8.48 5.48 5.78
CA PRO A 76 -7.48 6.51 5.54
C PRO A 76 -7.41 6.86 4.05
N THR A 77 -7.39 8.16 3.75
CA THR A 77 -7.31 8.67 2.37
C THR A 77 -5.94 8.46 1.74
N ASP A 78 -4.87 8.53 2.54
CA ASP A 78 -3.52 8.19 2.11
C ASP A 78 -3.35 6.66 2.04
N ARG A 79 -3.13 6.15 0.83
CA ARG A 79 -3.07 4.72 0.52
C ARG A 79 -1.64 4.20 0.40
N THR A 80 -0.62 5.01 0.73
CA THR A 80 0.80 4.63 0.62
C THR A 80 1.12 3.38 1.43
N TYR A 81 0.56 3.28 2.65
CA TYR A 81 0.78 2.14 3.56
C TYR A 81 -0.44 1.24 3.69
N ARG A 82 -1.31 1.20 2.68
CA ARG A 82 -2.57 0.43 2.74
C ARG A 82 -2.36 -1.07 3.02
N ASN A 83 -1.23 -1.63 2.57
CA ASN A 83 -0.92 -3.04 2.79
C ASN A 83 -0.48 -3.34 4.23
N ALA A 84 -0.29 -2.31 5.06
CA ALA A 84 -0.11 -2.42 6.50
C ALA A 84 -1.37 -2.07 7.28
N TRP A 85 -2.52 -1.86 6.62
CA TRP A 85 -3.77 -1.62 7.32
C TRP A 85 -4.22 -2.87 8.07
N ARG A 86 -4.75 -2.66 9.27
CA ARG A 86 -5.44 -3.66 10.09
C ARG A 86 -6.78 -3.11 10.55
N ASP A 87 -7.76 -3.99 10.67
CA ASP A 87 -9.05 -3.63 11.24
C ASP A 87 -8.98 -3.59 12.77
N THR A 88 -9.58 -2.57 13.39
CA THR A 88 -9.78 -2.50 14.85
C THR A 88 -11.20 -2.80 15.28
N GLY A 89 -12.10 -3.10 14.33
CA GLY A 89 -13.53 -3.32 14.55
C GLY A 89 -14.35 -2.04 14.54
N THR A 90 -13.74 -0.89 14.87
CA THR A 90 -14.37 0.44 14.81
C THR A 90 -13.57 1.44 13.95
N GLY A 91 -12.54 0.98 13.26
CA GLY A 91 -11.67 1.82 12.43
C GLY A 91 -10.54 1.03 11.78
N VAL A 92 -9.64 1.76 11.14
CA VAL A 92 -8.46 1.20 10.47
C VAL A 92 -7.19 1.80 11.08
N GLU A 93 -6.26 0.95 11.46
CA GLU A 93 -4.94 1.35 11.96
C GLU A 93 -3.84 0.77 11.08
N HIS A 94 -2.60 1.24 11.27
CA HIS A 94 -1.43 0.64 10.65
C HIS A 94 -0.77 -0.35 11.61
N ASP A 95 -0.50 -1.55 11.14
CA ASP A 95 0.49 -2.42 11.74
C ASP A 95 1.88 -1.83 11.48
N MET A 96 2.51 -1.31 12.54
CA MET A 96 3.81 -0.67 12.41
C MET A 96 4.94 -1.64 12.03
N VAL A 97 4.81 -2.94 12.28
CA VAL A 97 5.79 -3.94 11.82
C VAL A 97 5.75 -4.02 10.30
N HIS A 98 4.56 -4.26 9.73
CA HIS A 98 4.38 -4.30 8.29
C HIS A 98 4.66 -2.93 7.63
N ALA A 99 4.28 -1.82 8.26
CA ALA A 99 4.53 -0.48 7.74
C ALA A 99 6.03 -0.18 7.60
N ARG A 100 6.86 -0.60 8.56
CA ARG A 100 8.33 -0.47 8.49
C ARG A 100 8.90 -1.24 7.31
N GLU A 101 8.41 -2.45 7.05
CA GLU A 101 8.85 -3.26 5.91
C GLU A 101 8.47 -2.64 4.56
N LEU A 102 7.23 -2.19 4.44
CA LEU A 102 6.76 -1.45 3.27
C LEU A 102 7.58 -0.17 3.06
N HIS A 103 7.89 0.56 4.13
CA HIS A 103 8.72 1.76 4.06
C HIS A 103 10.11 1.46 3.48
N ARG A 104 10.76 0.36 3.90
CA ARG A 104 12.04 -0.06 3.31
C ARG A 104 11.91 -0.38 1.82
N ASN A 105 10.80 -0.99 1.40
CA ASN A 105 10.56 -1.24 -0.02
C ASN A 105 10.41 0.07 -0.81
N LEU A 106 9.66 1.04 -0.29
CA LEU A 106 9.55 2.37 -0.89
C LEU A 106 10.91 3.07 -1.00
N LEU A 107 11.76 2.98 0.03
CA LEU A 107 13.13 3.52 -0.02
C LEU A 107 13.99 2.80 -1.07
N ARG A 108 13.84 1.47 -1.22
CA ARG A 108 14.54 0.68 -2.26
C ARG A 108 14.11 1.09 -3.67
N GLU A 109 12.82 1.27 -3.87
CA GLU A 109 12.25 1.74 -5.13
C GLU A 109 12.74 3.15 -5.46
N ALA A 110 12.67 4.07 -4.50
CA ALA A 110 13.10 5.45 -4.67
C ALA A 110 14.62 5.57 -4.96
N ARG A 111 15.47 4.71 -4.38
CA ARG A 111 16.92 4.79 -4.59
C ARG A 111 17.38 4.12 -5.88
N ALA A 112 16.60 3.20 -6.43
CA ALA A 112 16.95 2.45 -7.64
C ALA A 112 17.39 3.35 -8.82
N PRO A 113 16.63 4.39 -9.23
CA PRO A 113 17.06 5.27 -10.31
C PRO A 113 18.32 6.09 -9.97
N ARG A 114 18.51 6.47 -8.70
CA ARG A 114 19.72 7.20 -8.27
C ARG A 114 20.96 6.32 -8.30
N LEU A 115 20.85 5.08 -7.85
CA LEU A 115 21.93 4.10 -7.93
C LEU A 115 22.33 3.83 -9.39
N ALA A 116 21.35 3.68 -10.29
CA ALA A 116 21.62 3.51 -11.72
C ALA A 116 22.36 4.72 -12.34
N ALA A 117 22.00 5.95 -11.96
CA ALA A 117 22.70 7.15 -12.40
C ALA A 117 24.15 7.21 -11.87
N LEU A 118 24.36 6.80 -10.61
CA LEU A 118 25.70 6.71 -10.01
C LEU A 118 26.54 5.60 -10.63
N ASP A 119 25.93 4.49 -11.04
CA ASP A 119 26.61 3.42 -11.80
C ASP A 119 27.16 3.94 -13.13
N LEU A 120 26.36 4.71 -13.88
CA LEU A 120 26.81 5.36 -15.10
C LEU A 120 27.95 6.36 -14.83
N ALA A 121 27.81 7.21 -13.82
CA ALA A 121 28.84 8.17 -13.44
C ALA A 121 30.15 7.50 -13.02
N TYR A 122 30.06 6.33 -12.36
CA TYR A 122 31.22 5.54 -11.98
C TYR A 122 31.96 5.02 -13.21
N LEU A 123 31.25 4.49 -14.22
CA LEU A 123 31.84 4.01 -15.48
C LEU A 123 32.57 5.15 -16.21
N GLN A 124 31.96 6.34 -16.31
CA GLN A 124 32.61 7.52 -16.91
C GLN A 124 33.88 7.96 -16.15
N ALA A 125 33.86 7.86 -14.82
CA ALA A 125 35.04 8.15 -14.01
C ALA A 125 36.15 7.11 -14.21
N ASP A 126 35.77 5.84 -14.40
CA ASP A 126 36.71 4.74 -14.67
C ASP A 126 37.39 4.89 -16.04
N GLU A 127 36.64 5.25 -17.08
CA GLU A 127 37.16 5.52 -18.43
C GLU A 127 38.24 6.63 -18.45
N THR A 128 38.17 7.56 -17.49
CA THR A 128 39.11 8.68 -17.35
C THR A 128 40.17 8.46 -16.26
N ASN A 129 40.21 7.29 -15.63
CA ASN A 129 41.07 6.97 -14.48
C ASN A 129 40.95 7.99 -13.33
N ALA A 130 39.77 8.60 -13.15
CA ALA A 130 39.51 9.61 -12.14
C ALA A 130 39.25 8.98 -10.75
N GLN A 131 40.30 8.49 -10.09
CA GLN A 131 40.21 7.72 -8.85
C GLN A 131 39.44 8.42 -7.72
N ALA A 132 39.74 9.71 -7.45
CA ALA A 132 39.03 10.47 -6.42
C ALA A 132 37.52 10.58 -6.70
N ARG A 133 37.11 10.62 -7.98
CA ARG A 133 35.70 10.67 -8.37
C ARG A 133 35.01 9.33 -8.15
N LYS A 134 35.69 8.22 -8.42
CA LYS A 134 35.18 6.86 -8.15
C LYS A 134 34.91 6.64 -6.66
N GLU A 135 35.81 7.12 -5.80
CA GLU A 135 35.67 7.04 -4.33
C GLU A 135 34.43 7.79 -3.85
N LEU A 136 34.24 9.05 -4.25
CA LEU A 136 33.05 9.84 -3.90
C LEU A 136 31.74 9.18 -4.37
N ILE A 137 31.74 8.60 -5.57
CA ILE A 137 30.55 7.91 -6.10
C ILE A 137 30.27 6.62 -5.30
N ALA A 138 31.30 5.88 -4.92
CA ALA A 138 31.16 4.67 -4.12
C ALA A 138 30.58 4.99 -2.73
N GLU A 139 31.06 6.05 -2.08
CA GLU A 139 30.53 6.56 -0.81
C GLU A 139 29.06 6.94 -0.92
N GLU A 140 28.68 7.68 -1.97
CA GLU A 140 27.28 8.08 -2.18
C GLU A 140 26.36 6.89 -2.42
N LYS A 141 26.82 5.89 -3.19
CA LYS A 141 26.08 4.64 -3.37
C LYS A 141 25.89 3.90 -2.04
N GLN A 142 26.89 3.94 -1.16
CA GLN A 142 26.78 3.34 0.17
C GLN A 142 25.79 4.10 1.04
N ARG A 143 25.85 5.44 1.06
CA ARG A 143 24.91 6.32 1.77
C ARG A 143 23.45 6.02 1.38
N LEU A 144 23.16 5.85 0.09
CA LEU A 144 21.83 5.48 -0.40
C LEU A 144 21.41 4.05 0.00
N ARG A 145 22.36 3.14 0.21
CA ARG A 145 22.06 1.77 0.67
C ARG A 145 21.77 1.74 2.17
N ASP A 146 22.53 2.50 2.94
CA ASP A 146 22.46 2.52 4.40
C ASP A 146 21.15 3.10 4.93
N ILE A 147 20.45 3.93 4.15
CA ILE A 147 19.13 4.47 4.55
C ILE A 147 18.10 3.38 4.91
N THR A 148 18.16 2.20 4.28
CA THR A 148 17.24 1.09 4.63
C THR A 148 17.61 0.37 5.92
N LEU A 149 18.80 0.65 6.45
CA LEU A 149 19.32 0.15 7.72
C LEU A 149 19.25 1.21 8.82
N ASP A 150 18.66 2.37 8.54
CA ASP A 150 18.53 3.45 9.51
C ASP A 150 17.77 2.95 10.75
N PRO A 151 18.38 2.96 11.95
CA PRO A 151 17.75 2.43 13.16
C PRO A 151 16.50 3.21 13.55
N ARG A 152 16.33 4.45 13.05
CA ARG A 152 15.10 5.23 13.26
C ARG A 152 13.89 4.51 12.67
N ILE A 153 14.05 3.73 11.60
CA ILE A 153 12.94 2.95 11.02
C ILE A 153 12.36 2.02 12.08
N GLU A 154 13.19 1.36 12.89
CA GLU A 154 12.73 0.47 13.96
C GLU A 154 12.15 1.24 15.16
N ALA A 155 12.67 2.42 15.45
CA ALA A 155 12.28 3.18 16.65
C ALA A 155 10.90 3.86 16.54
N VAL A 156 10.50 4.28 15.35
CA VAL A 156 9.28 5.07 15.15
C VAL A 156 8.00 4.26 15.42
N GLN A 157 6.96 4.94 15.91
CA GLN A 157 5.70 4.31 16.33
C GLN A 157 4.52 4.75 15.45
N THR A 158 4.74 5.67 14.51
CA THR A 158 3.69 6.18 13.64
C THR A 158 4.12 6.27 12.18
N ILE A 159 3.15 6.25 11.26
CA ILE A 159 3.39 6.50 9.83
C ILE A 159 3.95 7.91 9.60
N ALA A 160 3.49 8.90 10.36
CA ALA A 160 3.96 10.28 10.23
C ALA A 160 5.47 10.37 10.47
N GLU A 161 5.97 9.67 11.49
CA GLU A 161 7.41 9.60 11.79
C GLU A 161 8.18 8.79 10.74
N LEU A 162 7.63 7.67 10.23
CA LEU A 162 8.25 6.90 9.14
C LEU A 162 8.48 7.79 7.91
N ARG A 163 7.51 8.63 7.56
CA ARG A 163 7.60 9.51 6.38
C ARG A 163 8.70 10.56 6.45
N VAL A 164 9.21 10.87 7.64
CA VAL A 164 10.35 11.79 7.80
C VAL A 164 11.67 11.10 7.43
N ILE A 165 11.70 9.77 7.38
CA ILE A 165 12.86 8.99 6.95
C ILE A 165 12.79 8.88 5.43
N GLU A 166 13.59 9.69 4.75
CA GLU A 166 13.62 9.75 3.30
C GLU A 166 15.05 9.64 2.76
N LEU A 167 15.16 9.44 1.45
CA LEU A 167 16.47 9.50 0.81
C LEU A 167 17.07 10.90 1.01
N PRO A 168 18.37 10.99 1.30
CA PRO A 168 19.01 12.28 1.41
C PRO A 168 18.86 13.06 0.09
N ALA A 169 18.80 14.39 0.20
CA ALA A 169 18.82 15.29 -0.95
C ALA A 169 20.07 15.06 -1.82
#